data_AF-A0A1E5AII4-F1
#
_entry.id   AF-A0A1E5AII4-F1
#
_cell.length_a   1.000
_cell.length_b   1.000
_cell.length_c   1.000
_cell.angle_alpha   90.00
_cell.angle_beta   90.00
_cell.angle_gamma   90.00
#
_symmetry.space_group_name_H-M   'P 1'
#
loop_
_entity.id
_entity.type
_entity.pdbx_description
1 polymer ?
#
loop_
_entity_poly.entity_id
_entity_poly.type
_entity_poly.pdbx_seq_one_letter_code
_entity_poly.pdbx_strand_id
1 'polypeptide(L)'
;MPSYRAPAKDAQFILHDVLKISGQDIPGYSELEPEFTGAVLDEAGKIASQVLHPLNTVGDQEGCRLENGVVYTPAGFKEAFEQMKEGGWTGLDMPEEFGGQNMPYVMGTAVGEFFSAANQAFTMYQGLTHGAASAILAHGTEAQKATYLPNMISCQWTGTMNLTEPHCGTDLGLMRTKAEPQDDGSYRISGQKIFISAGEHDMAENIVHLVLAKIPGGPEGIKGVSLFIVPKFLVKDDGSLGERNGVAVGKIEEKMGIHGNSTCVMNYDGATGYLLGEEHKGMRAMFTMMNEARLGVGMQGLAQAEAAYQNALDYAKDRLQGRDVTGAKNPDGPADPLIVHPDIRRSLMDQKSFAEGARAFLLWGATLIDQAHRGEDKDADGLISLMTPVIKGFLTDQGYDMTVQAQQVYGGHGYIEEWGMSQYTRDARIAMIYEGANGVQALDLVGRKLGQHGGKYVLAFFDQVKTFCQENKDISETFTKDFIDPLKAASKDLQAAGMFFMQNGMKDPNHALAGSYDFMHLFGQVCLGLMWAKMGKAAQEALDAGSPDAAFYETKLATGRYYMARRLPATKLHLARIESGADTVMALDAEAF
;
A
#
# COMPACT_ATOMS: atom_id res chain seq x y z
N MET A 1 7.06 -14.76 -21.45
CA MET A 1 6.17 -13.64 -21.08
C MET A 1 5.80 -13.81 -19.62
N PRO A 2 5.82 -12.73 -18.83
CA PRO A 2 5.36 -12.76 -17.44
C PRO A 2 3.94 -13.34 -17.34
N SER A 3 3.66 -13.98 -16.21
CA SER A 3 2.31 -14.39 -15.84
C SER A 3 2.03 -14.02 -14.40
N TYR A 4 0.74 -13.91 -14.06
CA TYR A 4 0.30 -13.67 -12.70
C TYR A 4 -0.80 -14.66 -12.34
N ARG A 5 -0.73 -15.20 -11.12
CA ARG A 5 -1.74 -16.07 -10.54
C ARG A 5 -2.09 -15.52 -9.17
N ALA A 6 -3.36 -15.16 -8.96
CA ALA A 6 -3.77 -14.64 -7.66
C ALA A 6 -3.51 -15.64 -6.52
N PRO A 7 -2.87 -15.23 -5.41
CA PRO A 7 -2.62 -16.09 -4.25
C PRO A 7 -3.88 -16.25 -3.37
N ALA A 8 -5.04 -16.55 -3.98
CA ALA A 8 -6.34 -16.63 -3.31
C ALA A 8 -6.35 -17.61 -2.13
N LYS A 9 -5.67 -18.75 -2.27
CA LYS A 9 -5.49 -19.73 -1.18
C LYS A 9 -4.74 -19.16 0.03
N ASP A 10 -3.73 -18.34 -0.23
CA ASP A 10 -2.95 -17.69 0.82
C ASP A 10 -3.77 -16.62 1.56
N ALA A 11 -4.50 -15.81 0.80
CA ALA A 11 -5.43 -14.82 1.35
C ALA A 11 -6.53 -15.50 2.17
N GLN A 12 -7.15 -16.56 1.67
CA GLN A 12 -8.14 -17.37 2.41
C GLN A 12 -7.61 -17.86 3.75
N PHE A 13 -6.42 -18.47 3.76
CA PHE A 13 -5.76 -18.91 4.98
C PHE A 13 -5.55 -17.76 5.98
N ILE A 14 -5.10 -16.60 5.51
CA ILE A 14 -4.90 -15.43 6.38
C ILE A 14 -6.23 -14.94 6.94
N LEU A 15 -7.26 -14.80 6.12
CA LEU A 15 -8.56 -14.28 6.55
C LEU A 15 -9.23 -15.21 7.57
N HIS A 16 -9.22 -16.53 7.35
CA HIS A 16 -10.04 -17.47 8.13
C HIS A 16 -9.29 -18.22 9.22
N ASP A 17 -8.09 -18.72 8.94
CA ASP A 17 -7.33 -19.48 9.94
C ASP A 17 -6.56 -18.56 10.88
N VAL A 18 -6.04 -17.44 10.36
CA VAL A 18 -5.14 -16.54 11.09
C VAL A 18 -5.88 -15.37 11.74
N LEU A 19 -6.63 -14.60 10.95
CA LEU A 19 -7.39 -13.43 11.41
C LEU A 19 -8.78 -13.80 11.92
N LYS A 20 -9.31 -14.97 11.51
CA LYS A 20 -10.63 -15.49 11.95
C LYS A 20 -11.75 -14.47 11.74
N ILE A 21 -11.77 -13.81 10.58
CA ILE A 21 -12.62 -12.65 10.32
C ILE A 21 -14.11 -12.95 10.60
N SER A 22 -14.67 -14.07 10.14
CA SER A 22 -16.10 -14.37 10.33
C SER A 22 -16.51 -14.47 11.80
N GLY A 23 -15.57 -14.71 12.71
CA GLY A 23 -15.79 -14.80 14.15
C GLY A 23 -15.55 -13.51 14.93
N GLN A 24 -15.20 -12.40 14.28
CA GLN A 24 -14.99 -11.11 14.95
C GLN A 24 -16.30 -10.31 15.02
N ASP A 25 -16.49 -9.59 16.13
CA ASP A 25 -17.63 -8.69 16.35
C ASP A 25 -17.38 -7.32 15.68
N ILE A 26 -17.28 -7.33 14.36
CA ILE A 26 -17.13 -6.13 13.52
C ILE A 26 -18.30 -6.11 12.53
N PRO A 27 -19.06 -5.00 12.41
CA PRO A 27 -20.19 -4.95 11.48
C PRO A 27 -19.80 -5.35 10.04
N GLY A 28 -20.55 -6.28 9.45
CA GLY A 28 -20.30 -6.85 8.12
C GLY A 28 -19.39 -8.09 8.09
N TYR A 29 -18.65 -8.40 9.17
CA TYR A 29 -17.76 -9.57 9.19
C TYR A 29 -18.50 -10.91 9.24
N SER A 30 -19.71 -10.95 9.80
CA SER A 30 -20.54 -12.18 9.84
C SER A 30 -20.98 -12.68 8.46
N GLU A 31 -20.89 -11.83 7.44
CA GLU A 31 -21.19 -12.20 6.04
C GLU A 31 -19.96 -12.73 5.31
N LEU A 32 -18.76 -12.50 5.87
CA LEU A 32 -17.49 -12.93 5.31
C LEU A 32 -17.20 -14.39 5.66
N GLU A 33 -18.10 -15.30 5.31
CA GLU A 33 -17.90 -16.74 5.44
C GLU A 33 -16.86 -17.27 4.42
N PRO A 34 -16.18 -18.39 4.69
CA PRO A 34 -15.17 -18.96 3.79
C PRO A 34 -15.64 -19.16 2.35
N GLU A 35 -16.86 -19.67 2.13
CA GLU A 35 -17.37 -19.88 0.78
C GLU A 35 -17.60 -18.55 0.02
N PHE A 36 -18.14 -17.54 0.70
CA PHE A 36 -18.41 -16.24 0.10
C PHE A 36 -17.12 -15.51 -0.27
N THR A 37 -16.21 -15.39 0.69
CA THR A 37 -14.89 -14.78 0.46
C THR A 37 -14.10 -15.55 -0.59
N GLY A 38 -14.23 -16.88 -0.65
CA GLY A 38 -13.57 -17.73 -1.65
C GLY A 38 -14.04 -17.39 -3.06
N ALA A 39 -15.36 -17.29 -3.26
CA ALA A 39 -15.94 -16.93 -4.54
C ALA A 39 -15.49 -15.53 -5.01
N VAL A 40 -15.47 -14.54 -4.12
CA VAL A 40 -15.03 -13.17 -4.45
C VAL A 40 -13.55 -13.15 -4.84
N LEU A 41 -12.68 -13.79 -4.06
CA LEU A 41 -11.24 -13.83 -4.33
C LEU A 41 -10.90 -14.61 -5.62
N ASP A 42 -11.60 -15.71 -5.89
CA ASP A 42 -11.41 -16.47 -7.12
C ASP A 42 -11.80 -15.66 -8.37
N GLU A 43 -12.92 -14.94 -8.32
CA GLU A 43 -13.38 -14.12 -9.45
C GLU A 43 -12.48 -12.90 -9.66
N ALA A 44 -12.09 -12.22 -8.58
CA ALA A 44 -11.07 -11.16 -8.63
C ALA A 44 -9.76 -11.69 -9.22
N GLY A 45 -9.34 -12.90 -8.83
CA GLY A 45 -8.14 -13.55 -9.33
C GLY A 45 -8.19 -13.85 -10.83
N LYS A 46 -9.35 -14.25 -11.37
CA LYS A 46 -9.54 -14.44 -12.81
C LYS A 46 -9.39 -13.12 -13.56
N ILE A 47 -10.04 -12.06 -13.12
CA ILE A 47 -9.95 -10.74 -13.77
C ILE A 47 -8.52 -10.21 -13.72
N ALA A 48 -7.87 -10.30 -12.57
CA ALA A 48 -6.47 -9.92 -12.41
C ALA A 48 -5.57 -10.66 -13.41
N SER A 49 -5.71 -11.98 -13.52
CA SER A 49 -4.83 -12.82 -14.34
C SER A 49 -5.14 -12.77 -15.84
N GLN A 50 -6.42 -12.63 -16.22
CA GLN A 50 -6.88 -12.78 -17.61
C GLN A 50 -7.16 -11.46 -18.32
N VAL A 51 -7.47 -10.39 -17.56
CA VAL A 51 -7.80 -9.07 -18.11
C VAL A 51 -6.70 -8.07 -17.81
N LEU A 52 -6.32 -7.92 -16.53
CA LEU A 52 -5.43 -6.83 -16.12
C LEU A 52 -3.96 -7.12 -16.42
N HIS A 53 -3.48 -8.32 -16.07
CA HIS A 53 -2.07 -8.68 -16.20
C HIS A 53 -1.56 -8.67 -17.66
N PRO A 54 -2.30 -9.15 -18.66
CA PRO A 54 -1.89 -9.04 -20.06
C PRO A 54 -1.64 -7.59 -20.53
N LEU A 55 -2.28 -6.62 -19.89
CA LEU A 55 -2.11 -5.20 -20.20
C LEU A 55 -0.95 -4.53 -19.44
N ASN A 56 -0.30 -5.23 -18.50
CA ASN A 56 0.77 -4.64 -17.71
C ASN A 56 1.95 -4.17 -18.56
N THR A 57 2.43 -5.06 -19.45
CA THR A 57 3.52 -4.73 -20.39
C THR A 57 3.07 -3.74 -21.46
N VAL A 58 1.80 -3.79 -21.89
CA VAL A 58 1.24 -2.81 -22.84
C VAL A 58 1.30 -1.40 -22.25
N GLY A 59 0.88 -1.26 -20.99
CA GLY A 59 0.89 0.04 -20.31
C GLY A 59 2.29 0.62 -20.13
N ASP A 60 3.30 -0.23 -19.95
CA ASP A 60 4.70 0.17 -19.84
C ASP A 60 5.29 0.62 -21.19
N GLN A 61 5.02 -0.12 -22.25
CA GLN A 61 5.58 0.13 -23.59
C GLN A 61 4.95 1.34 -24.28
N GLU A 62 3.63 1.51 -24.15
CA GLU A 62 2.91 2.60 -24.82
C GLU A 62 2.91 3.90 -23.99
N GLY A 63 2.81 3.78 -22.66
CA GLY A 63 2.60 4.91 -21.77
C GLY A 63 1.32 5.70 -22.08
N CYS A 64 1.20 6.88 -21.48
CA CYS A 64 0.13 7.82 -21.81
C CYS A 64 0.60 8.86 -22.84
N ARG A 65 -0.33 9.36 -23.67
CA ARG A 65 -0.07 10.40 -24.66
C ARG A 65 -0.94 11.63 -24.39
N LEU A 66 -0.36 12.84 -24.46
CA LEU A 66 -1.09 14.10 -24.32
C LEU A 66 -1.23 14.79 -25.69
N GLU A 67 -2.46 14.99 -26.14
CA GLU A 67 -2.77 15.71 -27.38
C GLU A 67 -3.95 16.67 -27.16
N ASN A 68 -3.74 17.96 -27.46
CA ASN A 68 -4.78 19.00 -27.39
C ASN A 68 -5.57 19.03 -26.06
N GLY A 69 -4.88 18.83 -24.93
CA GLY A 69 -5.49 18.86 -23.60
C GLY A 69 -6.23 17.58 -23.20
N VAL A 70 -6.14 16.51 -23.99
CA VAL A 70 -6.66 15.18 -23.68
C VAL A 70 -5.50 14.23 -23.48
N VAL A 71 -5.54 13.43 -22.41
CA VAL A 71 -4.62 12.33 -22.19
C VAL A 71 -5.27 11.03 -22.65
N TYR A 72 -4.60 10.31 -23.53
CA TYR A 72 -5.01 9.00 -24.02
C TYR A 72 -4.25 7.92 -23.26
N THR A 73 -4.99 6.94 -22.75
CA THR A 73 -4.42 5.78 -22.05
C THR A 73 -3.94 4.70 -23.03
N PRO A 74 -3.10 3.74 -22.56
CA PRO A 74 -2.64 2.63 -23.38
C PRO A 74 -3.79 1.81 -24.00
N ALA A 75 -3.52 1.16 -25.12
CA ALA A 75 -4.48 0.26 -25.76
C ALA A 75 -4.97 -0.83 -24.79
N GLY A 76 -6.28 -1.10 -24.82
CA GLY A 76 -6.92 -2.11 -23.96
C GLY A 76 -7.27 -1.61 -22.55
N PHE A 77 -6.68 -0.50 -22.06
CA PHE A 77 -7.00 0.01 -20.72
C PHE A 77 -8.45 0.45 -20.61
N LYS A 78 -9.01 1.10 -21.63
CA LYS A 78 -10.40 1.58 -21.59
C LYS A 78 -11.39 0.41 -21.53
N GLU A 79 -11.17 -0.63 -22.33
CA GLU A 79 -12.02 -1.83 -22.36
C GLU A 79 -11.92 -2.62 -21.05
N ALA A 80 -10.72 -2.75 -20.48
CA ALA A 80 -10.55 -3.36 -19.16
C ALA A 80 -11.19 -2.52 -18.06
N PHE A 81 -11.08 -1.18 -18.11
CA PHE A 81 -11.69 -0.30 -17.14
C PHE A 81 -13.22 -0.41 -17.16
N GLU A 82 -13.84 -0.57 -18.34
CA GLU A 82 -15.28 -0.81 -18.43
C GLU A 82 -15.69 -2.15 -17.79
N GLN A 83 -14.93 -3.23 -18.01
CA GLN A 83 -15.18 -4.50 -17.31
C GLN A 83 -15.09 -4.37 -15.79
N MET A 84 -14.18 -3.54 -15.27
CA MET A 84 -14.08 -3.27 -13.83
C MET A 84 -15.33 -2.57 -13.30
N LYS A 85 -15.89 -1.59 -14.05
CA LYS A 85 -17.13 -0.90 -13.70
C LYS A 85 -18.33 -1.84 -13.75
N GLU A 86 -18.49 -2.59 -14.84
CA GLU A 86 -19.60 -3.53 -15.05
C GLU A 86 -19.63 -4.64 -13.98
N GLY A 87 -18.45 -5.10 -13.54
CA GLY A 87 -18.33 -6.08 -12.46
C GLY A 87 -18.52 -5.52 -11.05
N GLY A 88 -18.67 -4.20 -10.88
CA GLY A 88 -18.85 -3.56 -9.57
C GLY A 88 -17.60 -3.58 -8.67
N TRP A 89 -16.42 -3.86 -9.23
CA TRP A 89 -15.17 -4.04 -8.48
C TRP A 89 -14.64 -2.76 -7.84
N THR A 90 -15.07 -1.60 -8.34
CA THR A 90 -14.61 -0.28 -7.87
C THR A 90 -15.34 0.20 -6.61
N GLY A 91 -16.43 -0.48 -6.23
CA GLY A 91 -17.29 -0.11 -5.10
C GLY A 91 -17.50 -1.22 -4.07
N LEU A 92 -16.61 -2.22 -4.01
CA LEU A 92 -16.75 -3.39 -3.12
C LEU A 92 -16.99 -3.00 -1.65
N ASP A 93 -16.20 -2.06 -1.14
CA ASP A 93 -16.18 -1.65 0.26
C ASP A 93 -16.85 -0.28 0.50
N MET A 94 -17.49 0.27 -0.54
CA MET A 94 -18.20 1.54 -0.46
C MET A 94 -19.67 1.34 -0.05
N PRO A 95 -20.33 2.35 0.56
CA PRO A 95 -21.70 2.19 1.07
C PRO A 95 -22.74 1.90 -0.02
N GLU A 96 -23.70 1.02 0.31
CA GLU A 96 -24.82 0.65 -0.58
C GLU A 96 -25.70 1.84 -0.96
N GLU A 97 -25.87 2.81 -0.05
CA GLU A 97 -26.64 4.05 -0.28
C GLU A 97 -26.21 4.78 -1.57
N PHE A 98 -24.94 4.68 -1.93
CA PHE A 98 -24.36 5.32 -3.10
C PHE A 98 -23.97 4.30 -4.19
N GLY A 99 -24.48 3.08 -4.13
CA GLY A 99 -24.27 2.03 -5.15
C GLY A 99 -23.04 1.14 -4.95
N GLY A 100 -22.42 1.19 -3.76
CA GLY A 100 -21.38 0.21 -3.38
C GLY A 100 -21.98 -1.11 -2.85
N GLN A 101 -21.11 -2.01 -2.40
CA GLN A 101 -21.50 -3.33 -1.86
C GLN A 101 -21.26 -3.45 -0.35
N ASN A 102 -20.68 -2.41 0.27
CA ASN A 102 -20.44 -2.26 1.70
C ASN A 102 -19.69 -3.43 2.38
N MET A 103 -18.94 -4.22 1.61
CA MET A 103 -18.07 -5.24 2.19
C MET A 103 -17.01 -4.59 3.09
N PRO A 104 -16.54 -5.27 4.14
CA PRO A 104 -15.42 -4.76 4.93
C PRO A 104 -14.17 -4.43 4.11
N TYR A 105 -13.44 -3.39 4.54
CA TYR A 105 -12.24 -2.86 3.88
C TYR A 105 -11.15 -3.93 3.71
N VAL A 106 -11.08 -4.91 4.61
CA VAL A 106 -10.18 -6.07 4.47
C VAL A 106 -10.40 -6.85 3.16
N MET A 107 -11.65 -6.96 2.67
CA MET A 107 -11.95 -7.60 1.39
C MET A 107 -11.53 -6.72 0.21
N GLY A 108 -11.83 -5.42 0.28
CA GLY A 108 -11.36 -4.45 -0.72
C GLY A 108 -9.84 -4.45 -0.85
N THR A 109 -9.13 -4.54 0.27
CA THR A 109 -7.67 -4.64 0.32
C THR A 109 -7.15 -5.95 -0.29
N ALA A 110 -7.73 -7.10 0.06
CA ALA A 110 -7.31 -8.40 -0.46
C ALA A 110 -7.50 -8.48 -1.99
N VAL A 111 -8.62 -7.97 -2.50
CA VAL A 111 -8.89 -7.89 -3.93
C VAL A 111 -7.98 -6.86 -4.61
N GLY A 112 -7.77 -5.70 -3.98
CA GLY A 112 -6.88 -4.65 -4.46
C GLY A 112 -5.44 -5.11 -4.63
N GLU A 113 -4.95 -6.02 -3.78
CA GLU A 113 -3.64 -6.64 -3.92
C GLU A 113 -3.54 -7.38 -5.26
N PHE A 114 -4.57 -8.16 -5.63
CA PHE A 114 -4.55 -8.94 -6.86
C PHE A 114 -4.55 -8.04 -8.10
N PHE A 115 -5.35 -6.98 -8.08
CA PHE A 115 -5.40 -6.03 -9.17
C PHE A 115 -4.08 -5.28 -9.31
N SER A 116 -3.51 -4.80 -8.19
CA SER A 116 -2.23 -4.08 -8.21
C SER A 116 -1.07 -4.98 -8.64
N ALA A 117 -1.05 -6.25 -8.25
CA ALA A 117 0.01 -7.19 -8.65
C ALA A 117 -0.07 -7.55 -10.13
N ALA A 118 -1.30 -7.61 -10.67
CA ALA A 118 -1.53 -7.81 -12.08
C ALA A 118 -1.09 -6.61 -12.91
N ASN A 119 -1.51 -5.39 -12.53
CA ASN A 119 -1.20 -4.15 -13.24
C ASN A 119 -1.34 -2.91 -12.33
N GLN A 120 -0.25 -2.53 -11.65
CA GLN A 120 -0.24 -1.40 -10.71
C GLN A 120 -0.70 -0.08 -11.37
N ALA A 121 -0.20 0.23 -12.57
CA ALA A 121 -0.50 1.49 -13.27
C ALA A 121 -1.99 1.63 -13.62
N PHE A 122 -2.63 0.53 -14.04
CA PHE A 122 -4.06 0.47 -14.28
C PHE A 122 -4.87 0.61 -12.98
N THR A 123 -4.54 -0.16 -11.95
CA THR A 123 -5.30 -0.18 -10.69
C THR A 123 -5.31 1.17 -9.99
N MET A 124 -4.27 2.00 -10.18
CA MET A 124 -4.23 3.35 -9.64
C MET A 124 -5.42 4.23 -10.07
N TYR A 125 -6.01 4.06 -11.25
CA TYR A 125 -7.17 4.88 -11.66
C TYR A 125 -8.38 4.68 -10.74
N GLN A 126 -8.75 3.43 -10.45
CA GLN A 126 -9.83 3.15 -9.50
C GLN A 126 -9.39 3.41 -8.05
N GLY A 127 -8.14 3.14 -7.68
CA GLY A 127 -7.65 3.34 -6.32
C GLY A 127 -7.62 4.82 -5.90
N LEU A 128 -7.21 5.72 -6.80
CA LEU A 128 -7.26 7.16 -6.57
C LEU A 128 -8.70 7.67 -6.50
N THR A 129 -9.58 7.11 -7.34
CA THR A 129 -11.02 7.42 -7.31
C THR A 129 -11.65 7.01 -5.99
N HIS A 130 -11.33 5.82 -5.49
CA HIS A 130 -11.76 5.32 -4.19
C HIS A 130 -11.33 6.27 -3.07
N GLY A 131 -10.05 6.63 -2.98
CA GLY A 131 -9.56 7.57 -1.95
C GLY A 131 -10.23 8.95 -2.02
N ALA A 132 -10.50 9.48 -3.23
CA ALA A 132 -11.23 10.73 -3.39
C ALA A 132 -12.72 10.60 -3.00
N ALA A 133 -13.37 9.49 -3.35
CA ALA A 133 -14.75 9.20 -2.95
C ALA A 133 -14.87 9.06 -1.43
N SER A 134 -13.94 8.35 -0.77
CA SER A 134 -13.91 8.21 0.69
C SER A 134 -13.74 9.56 1.40
N ALA A 135 -12.94 10.48 0.84
CA ALA A 135 -12.84 11.84 1.38
C ALA A 135 -14.16 12.63 1.27
N ILE A 136 -14.89 12.50 0.16
CA ILE A 136 -16.24 13.11 0.00
C ILE A 136 -17.25 12.43 0.93
N LEU A 137 -17.17 11.11 1.10
CA LEU A 137 -18.04 10.37 2.02
C LEU A 137 -17.85 10.84 3.46
N ALA A 138 -16.60 11.06 3.89
CA ALA A 138 -16.28 11.47 5.25
C ALA A 138 -16.59 12.95 5.55
N HIS A 139 -16.39 13.85 4.57
CA HIS A 139 -16.42 15.31 4.82
C HIS A 139 -17.43 16.09 3.97
N GLY A 140 -18.08 15.43 3.03
CA GLY A 140 -19.06 16.04 2.13
C GLY A 140 -20.35 16.39 2.84
N THR A 141 -21.01 17.45 2.39
CA THR A 141 -22.41 17.67 2.72
C THR A 141 -23.28 16.60 2.05
N GLU A 142 -24.51 16.38 2.53
CA GLU A 142 -25.44 15.44 1.90
C GLU A 142 -25.68 15.74 0.41
N ALA A 143 -25.71 17.02 0.03
CA ALA A 143 -25.78 17.44 -1.37
C ALA A 143 -24.53 17.01 -2.15
N GLN A 144 -23.32 17.24 -1.61
CA GLN A 144 -22.08 16.81 -2.27
C GLN A 144 -22.01 15.29 -2.41
N LYS A 145 -22.40 14.54 -1.37
CA LYS A 145 -22.45 13.08 -1.41
C LYS A 145 -23.38 12.59 -2.52
N ALA A 146 -24.61 13.10 -2.55
CA ALA A 146 -25.60 12.76 -3.56
C ALA A 146 -25.16 13.12 -4.99
N THR A 147 -24.48 14.25 -5.18
CA THR A 147 -23.99 14.69 -6.49
C THR A 147 -22.84 13.83 -7.02
N TYR A 148 -21.86 13.48 -6.17
CA TYR A 148 -20.58 12.93 -6.64
C TYR A 148 -20.42 11.43 -6.39
N LEU A 149 -20.85 10.90 -5.23
CA LEU A 149 -20.50 9.53 -4.83
C LEU A 149 -21.02 8.43 -5.76
N PRO A 150 -22.28 8.45 -6.25
CA PRO A 150 -22.78 7.36 -7.10
C PRO A 150 -21.94 7.13 -8.36
N ASN A 151 -21.53 8.21 -9.03
CA ASN A 151 -20.70 8.12 -10.23
C ASN A 151 -19.23 7.83 -9.92
N MET A 152 -18.72 8.25 -8.76
CA MET A 152 -17.35 7.95 -8.34
C MET A 152 -17.17 6.49 -7.90
N ILE A 153 -18.13 5.95 -7.15
CA ILE A 153 -18.11 4.56 -6.67
C ILE A 153 -18.17 3.57 -7.84
N SER A 154 -18.99 3.86 -8.84
CA SER A 154 -19.06 3.10 -10.10
C SER A 154 -17.94 3.41 -11.09
N CYS A 155 -17.04 4.36 -10.76
CA CYS A 155 -15.99 4.86 -11.65
C CYS A 155 -16.47 5.39 -13.02
N GLN A 156 -17.77 5.72 -13.15
CA GLN A 156 -18.25 6.50 -14.29
C GLN A 156 -17.59 7.88 -14.32
N TRP A 157 -17.37 8.44 -13.13
CA TRP A 157 -16.45 9.55 -12.89
C TRP A 157 -15.27 9.03 -12.07
N THR A 158 -14.06 9.46 -12.42
CA THR A 158 -12.88 9.16 -11.60
C THR A 158 -12.57 10.30 -10.65
N GLY A 159 -11.65 10.07 -9.71
CA GLY A 159 -11.21 11.06 -8.74
C GLY A 159 -9.70 11.11 -8.57
N THR A 160 -9.18 12.27 -8.16
CA THR A 160 -7.74 12.44 -7.90
C THR A 160 -7.45 13.53 -6.87
N MET A 161 -6.26 13.47 -6.27
CA MET A 161 -5.81 14.30 -5.16
C MET A 161 -4.76 15.31 -5.65
N ASN A 162 -5.00 16.59 -5.43
CA ASN A 162 -4.23 17.71 -6.02
C ASN A 162 -3.58 18.57 -4.92
N LEU A 163 -2.41 18.14 -4.45
CA LEU A 163 -1.74 18.67 -3.25
C LEU A 163 -0.48 19.49 -3.60
N THR A 164 0.51 18.82 -4.19
CA THR A 164 1.89 19.26 -4.42
C THR A 164 2.01 20.36 -5.48
N GLU A 165 2.95 21.28 -5.29
CA GLU A 165 3.31 22.35 -6.25
C GLU A 165 4.82 22.32 -6.52
N PRO A 166 5.32 22.96 -7.60
CA PRO A 166 6.75 22.92 -7.95
C PRO A 166 7.71 23.33 -6.82
N HIS A 167 7.30 24.28 -5.98
CA HIS A 167 8.09 24.75 -4.84
C HIS A 167 7.70 24.10 -3.51
N CYS A 168 6.75 23.16 -3.47
CA CYS A 168 6.36 22.47 -2.24
C CYS A 168 5.91 21.01 -2.43
N GLY A 169 6.62 20.10 -1.77
CA GLY A 169 6.25 18.67 -1.61
C GLY A 169 5.80 18.37 -0.18
N THR A 170 6.73 17.87 0.65
CA THR A 170 6.45 17.52 2.05
C THR A 170 5.90 18.69 2.88
N ASP A 171 6.35 19.92 2.61
CA ASP A 171 5.83 21.13 3.26
C ASP A 171 4.71 21.80 2.44
N LEU A 172 3.53 21.17 2.46
CA LEU A 172 2.33 21.69 1.79
C LEU A 172 1.88 23.06 2.32
N GLY A 173 2.40 23.52 3.47
CA GLY A 173 2.10 24.85 4.01
C GLY A 173 2.59 25.98 3.12
N LEU A 174 3.54 25.72 2.22
CA LEU A 174 4.11 26.70 1.29
C LEU A 174 3.30 26.87 0.00
N MET A 175 2.22 26.11 -0.17
CA MET A 175 1.39 26.18 -1.39
C MET A 175 0.84 27.58 -1.65
N ARG A 176 0.72 27.93 -2.93
CA ARG A 176 0.28 29.24 -3.44
C ARG A 176 -1.04 29.17 -4.20
N THR A 177 -1.54 27.98 -4.53
CA THR A 177 -2.90 27.85 -5.09
C THR A 177 -3.91 28.53 -4.18
N LYS A 178 -4.71 29.42 -4.75
CA LYS A 178 -5.70 30.23 -4.04
C LYS A 178 -7.13 29.80 -4.37
N ALA A 179 -8.03 30.03 -3.43
CA ALA A 179 -9.46 29.80 -3.57
C ALA A 179 -10.23 31.08 -3.22
N GLU A 180 -10.64 31.85 -4.22
CA GLU A 180 -11.36 33.11 -4.03
C GLU A 180 -12.87 32.86 -3.86
N PRO A 181 -13.48 33.20 -2.71
CA PRO A 181 -14.90 32.96 -2.49
C PRO A 181 -15.77 33.75 -3.48
N GLN A 182 -16.91 33.17 -3.88
CA GLN A 182 -17.89 33.77 -4.78
C GLN A 182 -19.24 33.97 -4.06
N ASP A 183 -20.09 34.85 -4.60
CA ASP A 183 -21.39 35.20 -4.01
C ASP A 183 -22.39 34.02 -3.98
N ASP A 184 -22.21 33.02 -4.85
CA ASP A 184 -23.05 31.81 -4.93
C ASP A 184 -22.58 30.68 -4.00
N GLY A 185 -21.56 30.93 -3.17
CA GLY A 185 -20.99 29.96 -2.24
C GLY A 185 -19.91 29.05 -2.85
N SER A 186 -19.65 29.15 -4.16
CA SER A 186 -18.51 28.49 -4.81
C SER A 186 -17.21 29.26 -4.57
N TYR A 187 -16.10 28.70 -5.05
CA TYR A 187 -14.78 29.31 -5.01
C TYR A 187 -14.15 29.30 -6.41
N ARG A 188 -13.38 30.33 -6.75
CA ARG A 188 -12.49 30.35 -7.92
C ARG A 188 -11.10 29.87 -7.51
N ILE A 189 -10.75 28.68 -7.96
CA ILE A 189 -9.45 28.06 -7.69
C ILE A 189 -8.46 28.49 -8.78
N SER A 190 -7.31 29.01 -8.38
CA SER A 190 -6.25 29.40 -9.31
C SER A 190 -4.88 28.98 -8.82
N GLY A 191 -4.11 28.31 -9.66
CA GLY A 191 -2.79 27.79 -9.31
C GLY A 191 -2.35 26.64 -10.22
N GLN A 192 -1.26 26.00 -9.84
CA GLN A 192 -0.71 24.85 -10.53
C GLN A 192 -0.34 23.77 -9.52
N LYS A 193 -0.72 22.53 -9.84
CA LYS A 193 -0.38 21.33 -9.09
C LYS A 193 0.45 20.40 -9.95
N ILE A 194 1.38 19.66 -9.35
CA ILE A 194 2.26 18.74 -10.07
C ILE A 194 2.19 17.35 -9.48
N PHE A 195 2.63 16.37 -10.27
CA PHE A 195 2.64 14.95 -9.90
C PHE A 195 1.26 14.40 -9.58
N ILE A 196 0.25 14.84 -10.34
CA ILE A 196 -1.14 14.44 -10.15
C ILE A 196 -1.40 13.15 -10.93
N SER A 197 -1.39 12.04 -10.21
CA SER A 197 -1.76 10.73 -10.75
C SER A 197 -3.21 10.72 -11.22
N ALA A 198 -3.48 10.15 -12.39
CA ALA A 198 -4.79 10.17 -13.04
C ALA A 198 -5.39 11.58 -13.19
N GLY A 199 -4.56 12.62 -13.30
CA GLY A 199 -5.02 14.02 -13.41
C GLY A 199 -5.81 14.30 -14.69
N GLU A 200 -5.61 13.52 -15.76
CA GLU A 200 -6.42 13.55 -16.97
C GLU A 200 -6.33 12.18 -17.67
N HIS A 201 -7.42 11.74 -18.30
CA HIS A 201 -7.50 10.52 -19.10
C HIS A 201 -8.86 10.42 -19.84
N ASP A 202 -8.99 9.45 -20.76
CA ASP A 202 -10.14 9.28 -21.67
C ASP A 202 -11.04 8.05 -21.34
N MET A 203 -10.92 7.52 -20.11
CA MET A 203 -11.64 6.32 -19.65
C MET A 203 -12.93 6.61 -18.86
N ALA A 204 -13.17 7.86 -18.49
CA ALA A 204 -14.31 8.30 -17.68
C ALA A 204 -14.92 9.59 -18.24
N GLU A 205 -16.20 9.82 -17.95
CA GLU A 205 -16.94 10.98 -18.48
C GLU A 205 -16.55 12.29 -17.77
N ASN A 206 -16.22 12.19 -16.49
CA ASN A 206 -15.78 13.31 -15.66
C ASN A 206 -14.65 12.88 -14.72
N ILE A 207 -13.89 13.86 -14.21
CA ILE A 207 -12.83 13.67 -13.22
C ILE A 207 -13.07 14.65 -12.08
N VAL A 208 -13.16 14.15 -10.86
CA VAL A 208 -13.41 14.93 -9.65
C VAL A 208 -12.08 15.19 -8.94
N HIS A 209 -11.55 16.41 -9.08
CA HIS A 209 -10.29 16.77 -8.43
C HIS A 209 -10.55 17.25 -7.01
N LEU A 210 -9.90 16.63 -6.03
CA LEU A 210 -9.83 17.15 -4.66
C LEU A 210 -8.57 18.01 -4.52
N VAL A 211 -8.75 19.33 -4.41
CA VAL A 211 -7.67 20.31 -4.53
C VAL A 211 -7.42 21.00 -3.19
N LEU A 212 -6.17 21.01 -2.73
CA LEU A 212 -5.77 21.86 -1.61
C LEU A 212 -5.44 23.26 -2.12
N ALA A 213 -6.08 24.27 -1.53
CA ALA A 213 -5.85 25.67 -1.83
C ALA A 213 -6.05 26.55 -0.59
N LYS A 214 -5.54 27.78 -0.63
CA LYS A 214 -5.67 28.76 0.45
C LYS A 214 -6.74 29.79 0.12
N ILE A 215 -7.65 30.02 1.06
CA ILE A 215 -8.61 31.11 0.96
C ILE A 215 -7.89 32.40 1.36
N PRO A 216 -7.92 33.47 0.52
CA PRO A 216 -7.25 34.74 0.83
C PRO A 216 -7.68 35.32 2.18
N GLY A 217 -6.72 35.77 2.97
CA GLY A 217 -6.96 36.30 4.32
C GLY A 217 -6.99 35.24 5.44
N GLY A 218 -6.90 33.96 5.09
CA GLY A 218 -6.78 32.86 6.06
C GLY A 218 -5.44 32.81 6.80
N PRO A 219 -5.31 31.93 7.81
CA PRO A 219 -4.05 31.73 8.54
C PRO A 219 -2.86 31.36 7.64
N GLU A 220 -1.64 31.68 8.08
CA GLU A 220 -0.44 31.27 7.34
C GLU A 220 -0.13 29.77 7.44
N GLY A 221 0.66 29.30 6.48
CA GLY A 221 1.16 27.93 6.44
C GLY A 221 0.06 26.88 6.27
N ILE A 222 0.29 25.70 6.87
CA ILE A 222 -0.60 24.54 6.75
C ILE A 222 -1.99 24.77 7.38
N LYS A 223 -2.08 25.71 8.34
CA LYS A 223 -3.32 26.03 9.06
C LYS A 223 -4.31 26.84 8.24
N GLY A 224 -3.89 27.42 7.11
CA GLY A 224 -4.79 28.18 6.22
C GLY A 224 -5.32 27.38 5.04
N VAL A 225 -4.95 26.10 4.93
CA VAL A 225 -5.28 25.26 3.78
C VAL A 225 -6.70 24.70 3.92
N SER A 226 -7.49 24.82 2.87
CA SER A 226 -8.82 24.22 2.69
C SER A 226 -8.78 23.17 1.57
N LEU A 227 -9.78 22.29 1.54
CA LEU A 227 -9.94 21.25 0.52
C LEU A 227 -11.17 21.57 -0.34
N PHE A 228 -11.08 21.37 -1.64
CA PHE A 228 -12.14 21.71 -2.59
C PHE A 228 -12.42 20.58 -3.56
N ILE A 229 -13.70 20.34 -3.85
CA ILE A 229 -14.16 19.54 -5.00
C ILE A 229 -14.12 20.43 -6.23
N VAL A 230 -13.32 20.07 -7.24
CA VAL A 230 -13.18 20.79 -8.51
C VAL A 230 -13.39 19.80 -9.65
N PRO A 231 -14.61 19.66 -10.21
CA PRO A 231 -14.86 18.69 -11.26
C PRO A 231 -14.33 19.20 -12.62
N LYS A 232 -13.89 18.29 -13.49
CA LYS A 232 -13.43 18.57 -14.86
C LYS A 232 -14.53 19.20 -15.72
N PHE A 233 -15.74 18.66 -15.62
CA PHE A 233 -16.97 19.23 -16.16
C PHE A 233 -17.91 19.58 -15.00
N LEU A 234 -18.50 20.78 -15.05
CA LEU A 234 -19.48 21.19 -14.06
C LEU A 234 -20.69 20.25 -14.08
N VAL A 235 -21.28 19.98 -12.92
CA VAL A 235 -22.45 19.11 -12.79
C VAL A 235 -23.69 19.98 -12.66
N LYS A 236 -24.71 19.72 -13.48
CA LYS A 236 -26.00 20.41 -13.38
C LYS A 236 -26.87 19.80 -12.29
N ASP A 237 -27.95 20.49 -11.92
CA ASP A 237 -28.90 20.03 -10.90
C ASP A 237 -29.55 18.67 -11.22
N ASP A 238 -29.64 18.31 -12.50
CA ASP A 238 -30.16 17.01 -12.96
C ASP A 238 -29.10 15.89 -13.00
N GLY A 239 -27.87 16.17 -12.57
CA GLY A 239 -26.74 15.24 -12.58
C GLY A 239 -26.01 15.14 -13.92
N SER A 240 -26.52 15.77 -14.99
CA SER A 240 -25.86 15.76 -16.30
C SER A 240 -24.61 16.67 -16.33
N LEU A 241 -23.66 16.35 -17.20
CA LEU A 241 -22.46 17.15 -17.39
C LEU A 241 -22.78 18.46 -18.13
N GLY A 242 -22.24 19.55 -17.61
CA GLY A 242 -22.32 20.91 -18.14
C GLY A 242 -21.04 21.34 -18.84
N GLU A 243 -20.71 22.62 -18.70
CA GLU A 243 -19.54 23.22 -19.34
C GLU A 243 -18.22 22.65 -18.78
N ARG A 244 -17.17 22.68 -19.60
CA ARG A 244 -15.81 22.35 -19.18
C ARG A 244 -15.35 23.39 -18.16
N ASN A 245 -14.96 22.94 -16.97
CA ASN A 245 -14.46 23.80 -15.91
C ASN A 245 -13.03 24.29 -16.21
N GLY A 246 -12.57 25.34 -15.53
CA GLY A 246 -11.25 25.97 -15.67
C GLY A 246 -10.06 25.14 -15.13
N VAL A 247 -10.11 23.81 -15.22
CA VAL A 247 -9.03 22.90 -14.83
C VAL A 247 -8.53 22.12 -16.05
N ALA A 248 -7.25 22.17 -16.36
CA ALA A 248 -6.69 21.49 -17.54
C ALA A 248 -5.31 20.90 -17.25
N VAL A 249 -4.99 19.79 -17.92
CA VAL A 249 -3.65 19.23 -17.94
C VAL A 249 -2.71 20.15 -18.73
N GLY A 250 -1.59 20.54 -18.11
CA GLY A 250 -0.52 21.32 -18.75
C GLY A 250 0.57 20.45 -19.37
N LYS A 251 0.85 19.29 -18.75
CA LYS A 251 1.90 18.35 -19.16
C LYS A 251 1.64 16.98 -18.54
N ILE A 252 2.12 15.92 -19.19
CA ILE A 252 2.35 14.60 -18.56
C ILE A 252 3.84 14.36 -18.36
N GLU A 253 4.21 13.76 -17.23
CA GLU A 253 5.61 13.47 -16.89
C GLU A 253 6.11 12.18 -17.53
N GLU A 254 7.37 12.20 -17.99
CA GLU A 254 8.12 10.99 -18.34
C GLU A 254 8.73 10.42 -17.05
N LYS A 255 8.44 9.15 -16.77
CA LYS A 255 8.71 8.52 -15.46
C LYS A 255 9.66 7.35 -15.59
N MET A 256 10.09 6.79 -14.46
CA MET A 256 10.86 5.53 -14.45
C MET A 256 9.98 4.31 -14.76
N GLY A 257 8.73 4.32 -14.31
CA GLY A 257 7.76 3.24 -14.46
C GLY A 257 6.35 3.78 -14.27
N ILE A 258 5.39 2.88 -14.10
CA ILE A 258 3.94 3.11 -14.08
C ILE A 258 3.50 4.01 -15.25
N HIS A 259 4.05 3.78 -16.44
CA HIS A 259 3.85 4.63 -17.62
C HIS A 259 2.37 4.69 -18.04
N GLY A 260 1.62 3.60 -17.84
CA GLY A 260 0.18 3.53 -18.13
C GLY A 260 -0.71 4.37 -17.19
N ASN A 261 -0.16 4.91 -16.10
CA ASN A 261 -0.85 5.88 -15.25
C ASN A 261 -0.40 7.30 -15.60
N SER A 262 -1.34 8.16 -16.00
CA SER A 262 -1.02 9.54 -16.32
C SER A 262 -0.57 10.29 -15.07
N THR A 263 0.53 11.03 -15.16
CA THR A 263 1.04 11.86 -14.06
C THR A 263 1.17 13.26 -14.56
N CYS A 264 0.31 14.15 -14.06
CA CYS A 264 0.02 15.41 -14.70
C CYS A 264 0.57 16.61 -13.93
N VAL A 265 0.95 17.64 -14.68
CA VAL A 265 0.86 19.02 -14.21
C VAL A 265 -0.57 19.50 -14.47
N MET A 266 -1.28 19.91 -13.42
CA MET A 266 -2.65 20.42 -13.50
C MET A 266 -2.67 21.93 -13.30
N ASN A 267 -3.26 22.65 -14.24
CA ASN A 267 -3.46 24.09 -14.17
C ASN A 267 -4.92 24.40 -13.81
N TYR A 268 -5.10 25.28 -12.84
CA TYR A 268 -6.38 25.81 -12.42
C TYR A 268 -6.41 27.31 -12.75
N ASP A 269 -7.32 27.72 -13.62
CA ASP A 269 -7.48 29.11 -14.07
C ASP A 269 -8.91 29.57 -13.77
N GLY A 270 -9.09 30.16 -12.57
CA GLY A 270 -10.40 30.56 -12.07
C GLY A 270 -11.43 29.41 -12.04
N ALA A 271 -10.98 28.17 -11.85
CA ALA A 271 -11.83 26.98 -11.86
C ALA A 271 -12.87 27.03 -10.74
N THR A 272 -14.12 26.68 -11.02
CA THR A 272 -15.15 26.60 -9.99
C THR A 272 -14.89 25.39 -9.09
N GLY A 273 -14.79 25.63 -7.79
CA GLY A 273 -14.63 24.61 -6.76
C GLY A 273 -15.60 24.79 -5.60
N TYR A 274 -15.87 23.71 -4.87
CA TYR A 274 -16.76 23.69 -3.72
C TYR A 274 -16.00 23.24 -2.48
N LEU A 275 -16.10 23.98 -1.37
CA LEU A 275 -15.44 23.63 -0.12
C LEU A 275 -15.88 22.23 0.34
N LEU A 276 -14.92 21.37 0.66
CA LEU A 276 -15.15 20.04 1.23
C LEU A 276 -14.73 20.04 2.70
N GLY A 277 -15.68 19.81 3.59
CA GLY A 277 -15.49 19.94 5.04
C GLY A 277 -15.46 21.40 5.52
N GLU A 278 -14.62 21.68 6.50
CA GLU A 278 -14.54 22.99 7.15
C GLU A 278 -13.45 23.90 6.53
N GLU A 279 -13.71 25.21 6.56
CA GLU A 279 -12.76 26.24 6.15
C GLU A 279 -11.44 26.12 6.94
N HIS A 280 -10.31 26.17 6.25
CA HIS A 280 -8.96 26.07 6.82
C HIS A 280 -8.65 24.75 7.55
N LYS A 281 -9.47 23.72 7.33
CA LYS A 281 -9.27 22.36 7.86
C LYS A 281 -8.99 21.34 6.75
N GLY A 282 -8.54 21.77 5.58
CA GLY A 282 -8.29 20.89 4.43
C GLY A 282 -7.33 19.75 4.75
N MET A 283 -6.24 20.02 5.48
CA MET A 283 -5.33 18.95 5.89
C MET A 283 -5.95 17.97 6.88
N ARG A 284 -6.84 18.44 7.77
CA ARG A 284 -7.56 17.55 8.70
C ARG A 284 -8.45 16.58 7.92
N ALA A 285 -9.13 17.07 6.89
CA ALA A 285 -9.91 16.22 5.99
C ALA A 285 -9.03 15.21 5.22
N MET A 286 -7.83 15.60 4.79
CA MET A 286 -6.89 14.66 4.17
C MET A 286 -6.32 13.62 5.14
N PHE A 287 -6.11 14.00 6.41
CA PHE A 287 -5.58 13.07 7.40
C PHE A 287 -6.54 11.94 7.74
N THR A 288 -7.86 12.10 7.58
CA THR A 288 -8.80 11.00 7.86
C THR A 288 -8.62 9.83 6.91
N MET A 289 -8.22 10.10 5.65
CA MET A 289 -8.00 9.06 4.63
C MET A 289 -6.55 8.61 4.55
N MET A 290 -5.66 9.21 5.34
CA MET A 290 -4.22 8.96 5.26
C MET A 290 -3.86 7.53 5.66
N ASN A 291 -4.60 6.93 6.61
CA ASN A 291 -4.38 5.54 7.01
C ASN A 291 -4.64 4.58 5.85
N GLU A 292 -5.77 4.72 5.17
CA GLU A 292 -6.14 3.92 3.99
C GLU A 292 -5.17 4.16 2.82
N ALA A 293 -4.83 5.43 2.53
CA ALA A 293 -3.87 5.76 1.46
C ALA A 293 -2.49 5.13 1.70
N ARG A 294 -1.96 5.23 2.93
CA ARG A 294 -0.67 4.62 3.31
C ARG A 294 -0.73 3.10 3.24
N LEU A 295 -1.84 2.50 3.66
CA LEU A 295 -2.05 1.05 3.57
C LEU A 295 -2.09 0.60 2.10
N GLY A 296 -2.84 1.30 1.24
CA GLY A 296 -2.92 1.03 -0.19
C GLY A 296 -1.57 1.15 -0.91
N VAL A 297 -0.71 2.09 -0.49
CA VAL A 297 0.67 2.17 -1.02
C VAL A 297 1.57 1.06 -0.48
N GLY A 298 1.42 0.65 0.79
CA GLY A 298 2.08 -0.55 1.31
C GLY A 298 1.68 -1.82 0.55
N MET A 299 0.39 -1.94 0.19
CA MET A 299 -0.13 -3.01 -0.65
C MET A 299 0.55 -3.05 -2.02
N GLN A 300 0.80 -1.91 -2.68
CA GLN A 300 1.51 -1.88 -3.97
C GLN A 300 2.93 -2.46 -3.85
N GLY A 301 3.67 -2.12 -2.78
CA GLY A 301 5.00 -2.68 -2.53
C GLY A 301 4.98 -4.21 -2.39
N LEU A 302 4.02 -4.75 -1.64
CA LEU A 302 3.77 -6.18 -1.53
C LEU A 302 3.40 -6.81 -2.89
N ALA A 303 2.44 -6.20 -3.59
CA ALA A 303 1.86 -6.72 -4.82
C ALA A 303 2.91 -6.90 -5.92
N GLN A 304 3.82 -5.93 -6.06
CA GLN A 304 4.93 -6.03 -7.01
C GLN A 304 5.92 -7.15 -6.63
N ALA A 305 6.20 -7.33 -5.34
CA ALA A 305 7.06 -8.41 -4.86
C ALA A 305 6.45 -9.79 -5.11
N GLU A 306 5.14 -9.94 -4.90
CA GLU A 306 4.40 -11.19 -5.18
C GLU A 306 4.48 -11.56 -6.67
N ALA A 307 4.09 -10.64 -7.56
CA ALA A 307 4.09 -10.91 -9.00
C ALA A 307 5.51 -11.21 -9.51
N ALA A 308 6.52 -10.47 -9.07
CA ALA A 308 7.91 -10.71 -9.44
C ALA A 308 8.40 -12.08 -8.91
N TYR A 309 8.06 -12.44 -7.67
CA TYR A 309 8.41 -13.73 -7.07
C TYR A 309 7.83 -14.92 -7.84
N GLN A 310 6.55 -14.86 -8.25
CA GLN A 310 5.94 -15.94 -9.03
C GLN A 310 6.70 -16.20 -10.33
N ASN A 311 7.04 -15.12 -11.04
CA ASN A 311 7.81 -15.22 -12.27
C ASN A 311 9.24 -15.72 -12.04
N ALA A 312 9.90 -15.30 -10.96
CA ALA A 312 11.23 -15.81 -10.59
C ALA A 312 11.19 -17.30 -10.23
N LEU A 313 10.15 -17.73 -9.50
CA LEU A 313 9.96 -19.12 -9.12
C LEU A 313 9.75 -20.02 -10.34
N ASP A 314 8.90 -19.62 -11.28
CA ASP A 314 8.62 -20.38 -12.49
C ASP A 314 9.87 -20.49 -13.37
N TYR A 315 10.59 -19.38 -13.58
CA TYR A 315 11.85 -19.41 -14.31
C TYR A 315 12.91 -20.29 -13.64
N ALA A 316 13.01 -20.27 -12.31
CA ALA A 316 13.96 -21.10 -11.57
C ALA A 316 13.67 -22.61 -11.70
N LYS A 317 12.40 -23.00 -11.85
CA LYS A 317 12.01 -24.40 -12.06
C LYS A 317 12.35 -24.90 -13.46
N ASP A 318 12.31 -24.03 -14.45
CA ASP A 318 12.46 -24.42 -15.86
C ASP A 318 13.89 -24.23 -16.40
N ARG A 319 14.58 -23.17 -15.99
CA ARG A 319 15.90 -22.82 -16.56
C ARG A 319 16.95 -23.84 -16.15
N LEU A 320 17.50 -24.55 -17.13
CA LEU A 320 18.60 -25.50 -16.91
C LEU A 320 19.96 -24.79 -16.95
N GLN A 321 20.74 -24.88 -15.86
CA GLN A 321 22.11 -24.37 -15.80
C GLN A 321 22.89 -24.95 -14.62
N GLY A 322 24.07 -25.51 -14.87
CA GLY A 322 24.91 -26.11 -13.83
C GLY A 322 24.37 -27.43 -13.28
N ARG A 323 24.98 -27.92 -12.19
CA ARG A 323 24.58 -29.16 -11.50
C ARG A 323 24.48 -28.91 -10.00
N ASP A 324 23.57 -29.62 -9.34
CA ASP A 324 23.48 -29.62 -7.89
C ASP A 324 24.78 -30.16 -7.26
N VAL A 325 25.28 -29.45 -6.25
CA VAL A 325 26.53 -29.77 -5.53
C VAL A 325 26.47 -31.12 -4.78
N THR A 326 25.27 -31.65 -4.55
CA THR A 326 25.01 -32.96 -3.91
C THR A 326 24.82 -34.09 -4.92
N GLY A 327 24.98 -33.81 -6.22
CA GLY A 327 24.79 -34.76 -7.31
C GLY A 327 23.59 -34.42 -8.19
N ALA A 328 23.71 -34.71 -9.48
CA ALA A 328 22.78 -34.30 -10.52
C ALA A 328 21.32 -34.66 -10.19
N LYS A 329 20.42 -33.67 -10.31
CA LYS A 329 18.97 -33.85 -10.11
C LYS A 329 18.21 -34.07 -11.41
N ASN A 330 18.82 -33.74 -12.54
CA ASN A 330 18.34 -34.03 -13.88
C ASN A 330 19.43 -34.83 -14.64
N PRO A 331 19.67 -36.10 -14.27
CA PRO A 331 20.83 -36.87 -14.73
C PRO A 331 20.85 -37.06 -16.25
N ASP A 332 19.68 -37.20 -16.87
CA ASP A 332 19.55 -37.44 -18.31
C ASP A 332 19.50 -36.14 -19.14
N GLY A 333 19.34 -34.99 -18.49
CA GLY A 333 19.31 -33.67 -19.14
C GLY A 333 20.69 -33.01 -19.22
N PRO A 334 20.83 -31.91 -20.00
CA PRO A 334 22.11 -31.23 -20.17
C PRO A 334 22.59 -30.50 -18.90
N ALA A 335 21.67 -30.08 -18.03
CA ALA A 335 21.92 -29.42 -16.75
C ALA A 335 20.73 -29.61 -15.80
N ASP A 336 20.92 -29.27 -14.53
CA ASP A 336 19.84 -29.24 -13.53
C ASP A 336 19.09 -27.90 -13.58
N PRO A 337 17.81 -27.86 -13.17
CA PRO A 337 17.08 -26.59 -13.08
C PRO A 337 17.65 -25.68 -12.00
N LEU A 338 17.58 -24.36 -12.17
CA LEU A 338 18.18 -23.39 -11.25
C LEU A 338 17.74 -23.57 -9.80
N ILE A 339 16.50 -24.02 -9.57
CA ILE A 339 15.91 -24.21 -8.25
C ILE A 339 16.69 -25.21 -7.36
N VAL A 340 17.59 -26.02 -7.90
CA VAL A 340 18.44 -26.91 -7.09
C VAL A 340 19.55 -26.15 -6.36
N HIS A 341 19.95 -24.98 -6.86
CA HIS A 341 21.10 -24.25 -6.32
C HIS A 341 20.76 -23.58 -4.98
N PRO A 342 21.63 -23.70 -3.96
CA PRO A 342 21.35 -23.14 -2.63
C PRO A 342 21.09 -21.64 -2.63
N ASP A 343 21.80 -20.88 -3.46
CA ASP A 343 21.64 -19.43 -3.56
C ASP A 343 20.28 -19.03 -4.14
N ILE A 344 19.83 -19.74 -5.19
CA ILE A 344 18.51 -19.55 -5.80
C ILE A 344 17.41 -19.86 -4.77
N ARG A 345 17.54 -20.96 -4.03
CA ARG A 345 16.60 -21.30 -2.95
C ARG A 345 16.58 -20.25 -1.84
N ARG A 346 17.75 -19.75 -1.42
CA ARG A 346 17.85 -18.67 -0.42
C ARG A 346 17.10 -17.43 -0.90
N SER A 347 17.36 -16.97 -2.12
CA SER A 347 16.69 -15.78 -2.68
C SER A 347 15.18 -15.97 -2.82
N LEU A 348 14.72 -17.13 -3.32
CA LEU A 348 13.29 -17.43 -3.40
C LEU A 348 12.63 -17.53 -2.01
N MET A 349 13.33 -18.03 -1.00
CA MET A 349 12.83 -18.06 0.38
C MET A 349 12.76 -16.66 1.00
N ASP A 350 13.73 -15.78 0.71
CA ASP A 350 13.66 -14.36 1.10
C ASP A 350 12.42 -13.69 0.52
N GLN A 351 12.17 -13.88 -0.78
CA GLN A 351 11.01 -13.34 -1.49
C GLN A 351 9.69 -13.91 -0.95
N LYS A 352 9.54 -15.24 -0.88
CA LYS A 352 8.33 -15.92 -0.39
C LYS A 352 8.01 -15.52 1.05
N SER A 353 9.01 -15.54 1.93
CA SER A 353 8.81 -15.25 3.35
C SER A 353 8.49 -13.78 3.61
N PHE A 354 8.95 -12.86 2.75
CA PHE A 354 8.48 -11.49 2.77
C PHE A 354 7.04 -11.38 2.27
N ALA A 355 6.73 -11.86 1.06
CA ALA A 355 5.43 -11.65 0.42
C ALA A 355 4.26 -12.17 1.28
N GLU A 356 4.36 -13.40 1.79
CA GLU A 356 3.29 -13.97 2.63
C GLU A 356 3.19 -13.29 4.01
N GLY A 357 4.32 -12.88 4.59
CA GLY A 357 4.33 -12.15 5.86
C GLY A 357 3.76 -10.74 5.73
N ALA A 358 4.12 -10.04 4.66
CA ALA A 358 3.63 -8.71 4.32
C ALA A 358 2.13 -8.73 4.01
N ARG A 359 1.62 -9.77 3.33
CA ARG A 359 0.17 -9.96 3.12
C ARG A 359 -0.59 -10.09 4.43
N ALA A 360 -0.09 -10.91 5.35
CA ALA A 360 -0.69 -11.04 6.68
C ALA A 360 -0.65 -9.72 7.47
N PHE A 361 0.45 -8.97 7.38
CA PHE A 361 0.56 -7.65 8.05
C PHE A 361 -0.40 -6.62 7.44
N LEU A 362 -0.52 -6.59 6.12
CA LEU A 362 -1.43 -5.71 5.39
C LEU A 362 -2.89 -5.98 5.77
N LEU A 363 -3.32 -7.25 5.71
CA LEU A 363 -4.72 -7.64 6.01
C LEU A 363 -5.07 -7.48 7.48
N TRP A 364 -4.10 -7.69 8.39
CA TRP A 364 -4.28 -7.31 9.80
C TRP A 364 -4.48 -5.80 9.95
N GLY A 365 -3.68 -4.98 9.24
CA GLY A 365 -3.85 -3.53 9.22
C GLY A 365 -5.23 -3.11 8.72
N ALA A 366 -5.73 -3.74 7.65
CA ALA A 366 -7.06 -3.47 7.11
C ALA A 366 -8.17 -3.85 8.10
N THR A 367 -8.00 -4.93 8.86
CA THR A 367 -8.94 -5.31 9.93
C THR A 367 -8.97 -4.28 11.07
N LEU A 368 -7.85 -3.65 11.40
CA LEU A 368 -7.84 -2.54 12.38
C LEU A 368 -8.57 -1.28 11.83
N ILE A 369 -8.53 -1.03 10.52
CA ILE A 369 -9.33 0.04 9.89
C ILE A 369 -10.83 -0.28 10.01
N ASP A 370 -11.24 -1.50 9.69
CA ASP A 370 -12.64 -1.92 9.86
C ASP A 370 -13.10 -1.83 11.33
N GLN A 371 -12.28 -2.25 12.29
CA GLN A 371 -12.56 -2.08 13.73
C GLN A 371 -12.71 -0.60 14.11
N ALA A 372 -11.83 0.25 13.61
CA ALA A 372 -11.86 1.69 13.89
C ALA A 372 -13.11 2.37 13.34
N HIS A 373 -13.48 2.08 12.09
CA HIS A 373 -14.54 2.78 11.38
C HIS A 373 -15.92 2.15 11.56
N ARG A 374 -16.02 0.81 11.46
CA ARG A 374 -17.29 0.08 11.58
C ARG A 374 -17.61 -0.26 13.03
N GLY A 375 -16.59 -0.57 13.83
CA GLY A 375 -16.73 -0.83 15.26
C GLY A 375 -16.64 0.41 16.15
N GLU A 376 -16.34 1.59 15.57
CA GLU A 376 -16.07 2.85 16.28
C GLU A 376 -14.98 2.72 17.38
N ASP A 377 -14.03 1.80 17.20
CA ASP A 377 -12.97 1.51 18.18
C ASP A 377 -11.79 2.49 18.04
N LYS A 378 -11.71 3.42 19.00
CA LYS A 378 -10.63 4.43 19.08
C LYS A 378 -9.25 3.85 19.38
N ASP A 379 -9.19 2.67 19.99
CA ASP A 379 -7.92 2.00 20.26
C ASP A 379 -7.41 1.27 19.03
N ALA A 380 -8.32 0.71 18.22
CA ALA A 380 -7.98 0.23 16.88
C ALA A 380 -7.49 1.38 15.98
N ASP A 381 -8.19 2.54 15.95
CA ASP A 381 -7.78 3.72 15.17
C ASP A 381 -6.37 4.22 15.55
N GLY A 382 -6.10 4.26 16.86
CA GLY A 382 -4.79 4.63 17.37
C GLY A 382 -3.69 3.64 17.02
N LEU A 383 -3.97 2.34 17.09
CA LEU A 383 -3.02 1.29 16.74
C LEU A 383 -2.73 1.29 15.23
N ILE A 384 -3.76 1.37 14.37
CA ILE A 384 -3.53 1.43 12.91
C ILE A 384 -2.80 2.71 12.51
N SER A 385 -3.10 3.83 13.16
CA SER A 385 -2.37 5.10 12.98
C SER A 385 -0.87 5.01 13.32
N LEU A 386 -0.49 4.10 14.23
CA LEU A 386 0.91 3.76 14.52
C LEU A 386 1.49 2.79 13.47
N MET A 387 0.68 1.85 12.99
CA MET A 387 1.12 0.82 12.03
C MET A 387 1.25 1.34 10.60
N THR A 388 0.43 2.28 10.13
CA THR A 388 0.41 2.67 8.71
C THR A 388 1.72 3.27 8.17
N PRO A 389 2.52 4.06 8.93
CA PRO A 389 3.86 4.45 8.48
C PRO A 389 4.79 3.24 8.33
N VAL A 390 4.67 2.23 9.20
CA VAL A 390 5.45 0.98 9.11
C VAL A 390 4.98 0.17 7.91
N ILE A 391 3.67 -0.02 7.71
CA ILE A 391 3.08 -0.69 6.54
C ILE A 391 3.61 -0.04 5.26
N LYS A 392 3.42 1.28 5.10
CA LYS A 392 3.85 2.01 3.91
C LYS A 392 5.36 1.91 3.72
N GLY A 393 6.15 2.36 4.69
CA GLY A 393 7.59 2.47 4.53
C GLY A 393 8.29 1.12 4.41
N PHE A 394 7.95 0.16 5.28
CA PHE A 394 8.61 -1.14 5.30
C PHE A 394 8.21 -2.01 4.10
N LEU A 395 6.92 -2.12 3.76
CA LEU A 395 6.50 -2.98 2.63
C LEU A 395 6.96 -2.41 1.29
N THR A 396 7.10 -1.10 1.15
CA THR A 396 7.57 -0.52 -0.12
C THR A 396 9.08 -0.66 -0.29
N ASP A 397 9.88 -0.45 0.75
CA ASP A 397 11.33 -0.70 0.69
C ASP A 397 11.62 -2.19 0.45
N GLN A 398 11.06 -3.06 1.28
CA GLN A 398 11.29 -4.50 1.16
C GLN A 398 10.67 -5.07 -0.11
N GLY A 399 9.51 -4.56 -0.51
CA GLY A 399 8.86 -4.96 -1.77
C GLY A 399 9.73 -4.69 -2.97
N TYR A 400 10.29 -3.48 -3.06
CA TYR A 400 11.26 -3.12 -4.09
C TYR A 400 12.49 -4.03 -4.06
N ASP A 401 13.11 -4.24 -2.90
CA ASP A 401 14.28 -5.13 -2.77
C ASP A 401 13.95 -6.55 -3.25
N MET A 402 12.75 -7.06 -2.98
CA MET A 402 12.34 -8.38 -3.44
C MET A 402 12.15 -8.44 -4.95
N THR A 403 11.67 -7.36 -5.61
CA THR A 403 11.63 -7.31 -7.08
C THR A 403 13.03 -7.38 -7.70
N VAL A 404 14.03 -6.73 -7.09
CA VAL A 404 15.43 -6.79 -7.52
C VAL A 404 15.98 -8.22 -7.38
N GLN A 405 15.68 -8.88 -6.26
CA GLN A 405 16.05 -10.29 -6.07
C GLN A 405 15.36 -11.22 -7.08
N ALA A 406 14.09 -10.98 -7.38
CA ALA A 406 13.36 -11.73 -8.40
C ALA A 406 14.01 -11.55 -9.78
N GLN A 407 14.40 -10.32 -10.13
CA GLN A 407 15.15 -10.03 -11.36
C GLN A 407 16.49 -10.78 -11.40
N GLN A 408 17.22 -10.84 -10.27
CA GLN A 408 18.51 -11.53 -10.17
C GLN A 408 18.41 -13.03 -10.49
N VAL A 409 17.29 -13.69 -10.16
CA VAL A 409 17.05 -15.12 -10.47
C VAL A 409 17.08 -15.40 -11.97
N TYR A 410 16.71 -14.41 -12.80
CA TYR A 410 16.78 -14.54 -14.25
C TYR A 410 18.19 -14.39 -14.83
N GLY A 411 19.15 -13.89 -14.05
CA GLY A 411 20.49 -13.53 -14.54
C GLY A 411 20.40 -12.49 -15.66
N GLY A 412 21.15 -12.70 -16.74
CA GLY A 412 21.17 -11.75 -17.87
C GLY A 412 19.80 -11.50 -18.51
N HIS A 413 18.89 -12.49 -18.52
CA HIS A 413 17.54 -12.31 -19.04
C HIS A 413 16.71 -11.34 -18.20
N GLY A 414 16.98 -11.22 -16.90
CA GLY A 414 16.25 -10.31 -16.02
C GLY A 414 16.46 -8.85 -16.40
N TYR A 415 17.54 -8.54 -17.12
CA TYR A 415 17.86 -7.20 -17.59
C TYR A 415 17.24 -6.86 -18.96
N ILE A 416 16.56 -7.81 -19.60
CA ILE A 416 15.93 -7.60 -20.92
C ILE A 416 14.42 -7.41 -20.73
N GLU A 417 13.89 -6.29 -21.25
CA GLU A 417 12.50 -5.86 -21.01
C GLU A 417 11.43 -6.90 -21.43
N GLU A 418 11.70 -7.77 -22.41
CA GLU A 418 10.75 -8.81 -22.85
C GLU A 418 10.41 -9.84 -21.75
N TRP A 419 11.27 -9.96 -20.73
CA TRP A 419 11.03 -10.82 -19.56
C TRP A 419 10.22 -10.11 -18.46
N GLY A 420 9.95 -8.80 -18.60
CA GLY A 420 9.10 -8.01 -17.70
C GLY A 420 9.64 -7.76 -16.29
N MET A 421 10.74 -8.40 -15.88
CA MET A 421 11.26 -8.27 -14.51
C MET A 421 11.73 -6.85 -14.17
N SER A 422 12.31 -6.15 -15.14
CA SER A 422 12.71 -4.73 -15.04
C SER A 422 11.51 -3.84 -14.69
N GLN A 423 10.37 -4.07 -15.35
CA GLN A 423 9.14 -3.30 -15.12
C GLN A 423 8.68 -3.39 -13.67
N TYR A 424 8.64 -4.58 -13.06
CA TYR A 424 8.20 -4.71 -11.67
C TYR A 424 9.03 -3.84 -10.71
N THR A 425 10.35 -3.80 -10.90
CA THR A 425 11.25 -2.95 -10.12
C THR A 425 11.05 -1.46 -10.39
N ARG A 426 10.86 -1.06 -11.65
CA ARG A 426 10.57 0.33 -12.03
C ARG A 426 9.24 0.81 -11.44
N ASP A 427 8.21 -0.02 -11.49
CA ASP A 427 6.87 0.29 -10.99
C ASP A 427 6.83 0.31 -9.45
N ALA A 428 7.54 -0.62 -8.79
CA ALA A 428 7.64 -0.65 -7.33
C ALA A 428 8.39 0.58 -6.77
N ARG A 429 9.28 1.20 -7.56
CA ARG A 429 10.15 2.30 -7.09
C ARG A 429 9.37 3.49 -6.57
N ILE A 430 8.24 3.81 -7.20
CA ILE A 430 7.45 5.01 -6.86
C ILE A 430 6.73 4.88 -5.51
N ALA A 431 6.40 3.65 -5.09
CA ALA A 431 5.70 3.41 -3.82
C ALA A 431 6.50 3.86 -2.60
N MET A 432 7.84 3.88 -2.70
CA MET A 432 8.72 4.42 -1.65
C MET A 432 8.75 5.96 -1.59
N ILE A 433 8.18 6.64 -2.59
CA ILE A 433 8.32 8.10 -2.79
C ILE A 433 7.00 8.82 -2.54
N TYR A 434 5.93 8.45 -3.26
CA TYR A 434 4.65 9.17 -3.13
C TYR A 434 3.91 8.82 -1.84
N GLU A 435 2.81 9.53 -1.58
CA GLU A 435 2.03 9.43 -0.32
C GLU A 435 2.92 9.55 0.92
N GLY A 436 3.91 10.46 0.84
CA GLY A 436 4.96 10.68 1.82
C GLY A 436 6.12 9.70 1.64
N ALA A 437 7.28 10.24 1.25
CA ALA A 437 8.51 9.46 1.09
C ALA A 437 8.84 8.67 2.36
N ASN A 438 9.50 7.52 2.23
CA ASN A 438 9.74 6.62 3.36
C ASN A 438 10.50 7.27 4.53
N GLY A 439 11.39 8.24 4.26
CA GLY A 439 12.00 9.07 5.31
C GLY A 439 10.99 9.92 6.09
N VAL A 440 9.96 10.44 5.41
CA VAL A 440 8.84 11.15 6.08
C VAL A 440 8.00 10.20 6.91
N GLN A 441 7.76 8.97 6.45
CA GLN A 441 7.05 7.95 7.24
C GLN A 441 7.81 7.60 8.51
N ALA A 442 9.13 7.41 8.40
CA ALA A 442 10.01 7.17 9.54
C ALA A 442 9.99 8.32 10.56
N LEU A 443 10.06 9.57 10.07
CA LEU A 443 9.97 10.76 10.92
C LEU A 443 8.58 10.92 11.55
N ASP A 444 7.50 10.60 10.84
CA ASP A 444 6.14 10.59 11.38
C ASP A 444 6.00 9.53 12.49
N LEU A 445 6.51 8.33 12.26
CA LEU A 445 6.52 7.24 13.22
C LEU A 445 7.21 7.66 14.53
N VAL A 446 8.47 8.09 14.46
CA VAL A 446 9.26 8.42 15.65
C VAL A 446 8.87 9.77 16.25
N GLY A 447 8.74 10.80 15.43
CA GLY A 447 8.52 12.18 15.87
C GLY A 447 7.08 12.49 16.27
N ARG A 448 6.09 11.69 15.86
CA ARG A 448 4.67 11.93 16.16
C ARG A 448 3.95 10.73 16.74
N LYS A 449 4.05 9.55 16.12
CA LYS A 449 3.23 8.38 16.52
C LYS A 449 3.69 7.74 17.82
N LEU A 450 4.99 7.63 18.07
CA LEU A 450 5.54 7.02 19.29
C LEU A 450 5.10 7.72 20.58
N GLY A 451 5.06 9.06 20.58
CA GLY A 451 4.68 9.84 21.76
C GLY A 451 3.16 10.02 21.94
N GLN A 452 2.36 9.59 20.98
CA GLN A 452 0.91 9.86 20.96
C GLN A 452 0.23 9.25 22.20
N HIS A 453 -0.62 10.03 22.87
CA HIS A 453 -1.27 9.66 24.14
C HIS A 453 -0.31 9.06 25.19
N GLY A 454 0.92 9.60 25.30
CA GLY A 454 1.92 9.12 26.23
C GLY A 454 2.48 7.73 25.88
N GLY A 455 2.43 7.35 24.61
CA GLY A 455 2.90 6.04 24.13
C GLY A 455 1.90 4.91 24.27
N LYS A 456 0.60 5.21 24.54
CA LYS A 456 -0.45 4.20 24.72
C LYS A 456 -0.40 3.10 23.67
N TYR A 457 -0.34 3.46 22.39
CA TYR A 457 -0.48 2.49 21.30
C TYR A 457 0.79 1.66 21.05
N VAL A 458 1.99 2.22 21.27
CA VAL A 458 3.22 1.42 21.17
C VAL A 458 3.33 0.43 22.33
N LEU A 459 2.91 0.84 23.54
CA LEU A 459 2.80 -0.06 24.69
C LEU A 459 1.77 -1.15 24.45
N ALA A 460 0.61 -0.82 23.88
CA ALA A 460 -0.40 -1.81 23.50
C ALA A 460 0.13 -2.84 22.50
N PHE A 461 0.92 -2.41 21.50
CA PHE A 461 1.58 -3.34 20.58
C PHE A 461 2.61 -4.24 21.28
N PHE A 462 3.43 -3.69 22.20
CA PHE A 462 4.35 -4.50 23.00
C PHE A 462 3.62 -5.54 23.84
N ASP A 463 2.53 -5.14 24.49
CA ASP A 463 1.71 -6.05 25.28
C ASP A 463 1.05 -7.11 24.40
N GLN A 464 0.63 -6.78 23.18
CA GLN A 464 0.09 -7.75 22.22
C GLN A 464 1.13 -8.82 21.85
N VAL A 465 2.35 -8.42 21.50
CA VAL A 465 3.45 -9.36 21.17
C VAL A 465 3.81 -10.21 22.38
N LYS A 466 3.92 -9.60 23.56
CA LYS A 466 4.22 -10.28 24.83
C LYS A 466 3.14 -11.32 25.18
N THR A 467 1.88 -10.93 25.07
CA THR A 467 0.72 -11.78 25.38
C THR A 467 0.69 -12.97 24.43
N PHE A 468 0.82 -12.73 23.12
CA PHE A 468 0.93 -13.79 22.14
C PHE A 468 2.08 -14.75 22.47
N CYS A 469 3.26 -14.24 22.80
CA CYS A 469 4.39 -15.08 23.17
C CYS A 469 4.18 -15.90 24.44
N GLN A 470 3.39 -15.40 25.39
CA GLN A 470 3.10 -16.08 26.66
C GLN A 470 2.03 -17.16 26.50
N GLU A 471 0.94 -16.86 25.79
CA GLU A 471 -0.17 -17.77 25.56
C GLU A 471 0.21 -18.97 24.70
N ASN A 472 1.24 -18.82 23.85
CA ASN A 472 1.59 -19.80 22.82
C ASN A 472 2.94 -20.50 23.06
N LYS A 473 3.56 -20.32 24.24
CA LYS A 473 4.86 -20.91 24.60
C LYS A 473 4.83 -22.43 24.85
N ASP A 474 3.64 -23.01 24.99
CA ASP A 474 3.44 -24.41 25.35
C ASP A 474 2.80 -25.24 24.21
N ILE A 475 2.71 -24.67 22.99
CA ILE A 475 2.19 -25.38 21.79
C ILE A 475 3.06 -26.61 21.48
N SER A 476 4.39 -26.42 21.40
CA SER A 476 5.38 -27.50 21.35
C SER A 476 6.77 -26.92 21.60
N GLU A 477 7.72 -27.75 22.02
CA GLU A 477 9.12 -27.33 22.20
C GLU A 477 9.71 -26.76 20.90
N THR A 478 9.42 -27.41 19.76
CA THR A 478 9.85 -26.96 18.43
C THR A 478 9.25 -25.60 18.08
N PHE A 479 7.94 -25.41 18.28
CA PHE A 479 7.28 -24.13 17.97
C PHE A 479 7.84 -23.00 18.83
N THR A 480 8.08 -23.25 20.11
CA THR A 480 8.66 -22.26 21.01
C THR A 480 10.06 -21.83 20.58
N LYS A 481 10.92 -22.81 20.27
CA LYS A 481 12.27 -22.55 19.78
C LYS A 481 12.28 -21.81 18.45
N ASP A 482 11.40 -22.19 17.53
CA ASP A 482 11.45 -21.73 16.15
C ASP A 482 10.72 -20.40 15.90
N PHE A 483 9.69 -20.08 16.71
CA PHE A 483 8.86 -18.90 16.51
C PHE A 483 8.83 -17.98 17.73
N ILE A 484 8.57 -18.52 18.91
CA ILE A 484 8.34 -17.70 20.11
C ILE A 484 9.64 -17.06 20.61
N ASP A 485 10.73 -17.81 20.72
CA ASP A 485 12.00 -17.30 21.23
C ASP A 485 12.63 -16.25 20.31
N PRO A 486 12.68 -16.45 18.97
CA PRO A 486 13.12 -15.40 18.04
C PRO A 486 12.26 -14.14 18.12
N LEU A 487 10.92 -14.28 18.20
CA LEU A 487 10.02 -13.13 18.32
C LEU A 487 10.23 -12.38 19.64
N LYS A 488 10.42 -13.07 20.75
CA LYS A 488 10.77 -12.45 22.04
C LYS A 488 12.07 -11.67 21.97
N ALA A 489 13.10 -12.21 21.30
CA ALA A 489 14.37 -11.52 21.13
C ALA A 489 14.20 -10.24 20.30
N ALA A 490 13.52 -10.33 19.16
CA ALA A 490 13.25 -9.18 18.29
C ALA A 490 12.38 -8.11 18.97
N SER A 491 11.39 -8.53 19.77
CA SER A 491 10.56 -7.60 20.57
C SER A 491 11.38 -6.83 21.61
N LYS A 492 12.39 -7.47 22.22
CA LYS A 492 13.32 -6.78 23.12
C LYS A 492 14.16 -5.74 22.39
N ASP A 493 14.61 -6.04 21.18
CA ASP A 493 15.36 -5.09 20.36
C ASP A 493 14.51 -3.85 20.05
N LEU A 494 13.22 -4.04 19.71
CA LEU A 494 12.29 -2.93 19.44
C LEU A 494 12.02 -2.08 20.68
N GLN A 495 11.87 -2.73 21.85
CA GLN A 495 11.72 -2.03 23.13
C GLN A 495 12.97 -1.22 23.47
N ALA A 496 14.17 -1.78 23.28
CA ALA A 496 15.43 -1.09 23.51
C ALA A 496 15.56 0.16 22.63
N ALA A 497 15.21 0.07 21.35
CA ALA A 497 15.19 1.21 20.45
C ALA A 497 14.20 2.31 20.91
N GLY A 498 12.99 1.92 21.36
CA GLY A 498 12.03 2.86 21.93
C GLY A 498 12.56 3.56 23.20
N MET A 499 13.26 2.82 24.06
CA MET A 499 13.91 3.37 25.26
C MET A 499 15.02 4.36 24.90
N PHE A 500 15.82 4.07 23.86
CA PHE A 500 16.85 4.98 23.38
C PHE A 500 16.26 6.34 22.98
N PHE A 501 15.17 6.36 22.23
CA PHE A 501 14.49 7.60 21.84
C PHE A 501 13.91 8.36 23.04
N MET A 502 13.30 7.66 23.98
CA MET A 502 12.78 8.27 25.20
C MET A 502 13.89 8.94 26.04
N GLN A 503 15.06 8.32 26.12
CA GLN A 503 16.18 8.82 26.93
C GLN A 503 16.97 9.95 26.28
N ASN A 504 17.15 9.89 24.95
CA ASN A 504 18.06 10.79 24.23
C ASN A 504 17.32 11.81 23.36
N GLY A 505 16.18 11.45 22.77
CA GLY A 505 15.41 12.31 21.86
C GLY A 505 14.86 13.57 22.52
N MET A 506 14.52 13.51 23.82
CA MET A 506 14.08 14.69 24.57
C MET A 506 15.23 15.66 24.90
N LYS A 507 16.48 15.18 24.91
CA LYS A 507 17.67 16.01 25.18
C LYS A 507 18.18 16.66 23.90
N ASP A 508 18.25 15.87 22.83
CA ASP A 508 18.54 16.34 21.48
C ASP A 508 17.67 15.55 20.49
N PRO A 509 16.72 16.23 19.81
CA PRO A 509 15.85 15.61 18.81
C PRO A 509 16.62 14.88 17.69
N ASN A 510 17.84 15.30 17.37
CA ASN A 510 18.65 14.65 16.34
C ASN A 510 18.93 13.19 16.69
N HIS A 511 19.11 12.84 17.98
CA HIS A 511 19.31 11.44 18.39
C HIS A 511 18.09 10.58 18.10
N ALA A 512 16.87 11.14 18.16
CA ALA A 512 15.67 10.40 17.78
C ALA A 512 15.50 10.32 16.27
N LEU A 513 15.65 11.44 15.58
CA LEU A 513 15.31 11.53 14.16
C LEU A 513 16.34 10.85 13.25
N ALA A 514 17.63 10.82 13.62
CA ALA A 514 18.68 10.14 12.86
C ALA A 514 18.47 8.62 12.77
N GLY A 515 17.95 8.00 13.83
CA GLY A 515 17.65 6.56 13.87
C GLY A 515 16.25 6.19 13.35
N SER A 516 15.47 7.16 12.86
CA SER A 516 14.05 6.95 12.57
C SER A 516 13.80 5.91 11.48
N TYR A 517 14.62 5.90 10.43
CA TYR A 517 14.48 4.97 9.31
C TYR A 517 14.79 3.53 9.73
N ASP A 518 15.88 3.34 10.47
CA ASP A 518 16.23 2.04 11.05
C ASP A 518 15.14 1.54 12.03
N PHE A 519 14.53 2.43 12.81
CA PHE A 519 13.43 2.06 13.69
C PHE A 519 12.19 1.59 12.94
N MET A 520 11.81 2.26 11.84
CA MET A 520 10.71 1.84 10.99
C MET A 520 10.93 0.42 10.45
N HIS A 521 12.15 0.10 10.01
CA HIS A 521 12.50 -1.24 9.54
C HIS A 521 12.53 -2.27 10.67
N LEU A 522 13.10 -1.93 11.83
CA LEU A 522 13.09 -2.78 13.02
C LEU A 522 11.64 -3.14 13.41
N PHE A 523 10.75 -2.14 13.45
CA PHE A 523 9.34 -2.34 13.74
C PHE A 523 8.69 -3.26 12.69
N GLY A 524 8.91 -3.01 11.40
CA GLY A 524 8.40 -3.86 10.32
C GLY A 524 8.84 -5.32 10.43
N GLN A 525 10.10 -5.57 10.78
CA GLN A 525 10.62 -6.93 11.03
C GLN A 525 9.86 -7.63 12.17
N VAL A 526 9.58 -6.93 13.27
CA VAL A 526 8.80 -7.47 14.40
C VAL A 526 7.35 -7.70 14.02
N CYS A 527 6.72 -6.80 13.24
CA CYS A 527 5.36 -7.00 12.74
C CYS A 527 5.25 -8.27 11.88
N LEU A 528 6.13 -8.45 10.90
CA LEU A 528 6.15 -9.69 10.11
C LEU A 528 6.50 -10.91 10.97
N GLY A 529 7.39 -10.78 11.96
CA GLY A 529 7.66 -11.84 12.94
C GLY A 529 6.41 -12.25 13.72
N LEU A 530 5.61 -11.29 14.20
CA LEU A 530 4.33 -11.57 14.85
C LEU A 530 3.36 -12.28 13.90
N MET A 531 3.25 -11.81 12.66
CA MET A 531 2.39 -12.44 11.64
C MET A 531 2.83 -13.86 11.31
N TRP A 532 4.13 -14.11 11.16
CA TRP A 532 4.67 -15.45 10.94
C TRP A 532 4.44 -16.39 12.12
N ALA A 533 4.52 -15.89 13.36
CA ALA A 533 4.19 -16.69 14.53
C ALA A 533 2.68 -17.02 14.59
N LYS A 534 1.80 -16.07 14.23
CA LYS A 534 0.35 -16.31 14.11
C LYS A 534 0.02 -17.31 13.01
N MET A 535 0.62 -17.18 11.82
CA MET A 535 0.48 -18.14 10.72
C MET A 535 1.02 -19.52 11.10
N GLY A 536 2.18 -19.59 11.76
CA GLY A 536 2.74 -20.85 12.23
C GLY A 536 1.83 -21.53 13.26
N LYS A 537 1.23 -20.76 14.17
CA LYS A 537 0.24 -21.29 15.12
C LYS A 537 -0.96 -21.89 14.39
N ALA A 538 -1.59 -21.12 13.49
CA ALA A 538 -2.76 -21.59 12.74
C ALA A 538 -2.44 -22.84 11.91
N ALA A 539 -1.26 -22.89 11.28
CA ALA A 539 -0.79 -24.06 10.54
C ALA A 539 -0.60 -25.29 11.44
N GLN A 540 -0.06 -25.13 12.64
CA GLN A 540 0.08 -26.23 13.60
C GLN A 540 -1.30 -26.72 14.08
N GLU A 541 -2.21 -25.80 14.42
CA GLU A 541 -3.59 -26.14 14.80
C GLU A 541 -4.31 -26.95 13.69
N ALA A 542 -4.15 -26.56 12.43
CA ALA A 542 -4.73 -27.26 11.29
C ALA A 542 -4.13 -28.66 11.07
N LEU A 543 -2.81 -28.81 11.24
CA LEU A 543 -2.13 -30.11 11.15
C LEU A 543 -2.56 -31.05 12.29
N ASP A 544 -2.64 -30.54 13.52
CA ASP A 544 -3.07 -31.32 14.69
C ASP A 544 -4.53 -31.75 14.57
N ALA A 545 -5.37 -30.94 13.90
CA ALA A 545 -6.75 -31.28 13.56
C ALA A 545 -6.89 -32.27 12.38
N GLY A 546 -5.77 -32.68 11.75
CA GLY A 546 -5.77 -33.66 10.65
C GLY A 546 -6.24 -33.08 9.31
N SER A 547 -5.94 -31.80 9.03
CA SER A 547 -6.32 -31.15 7.78
C SER A 547 -5.86 -31.95 6.53
N PRO A 548 -6.72 -32.10 5.51
CA PRO A 548 -6.38 -32.86 4.30
C PRO A 548 -5.28 -32.21 3.44
N ASP A 549 -4.96 -30.94 3.69
CA ASP A 549 -3.95 -30.16 2.96
C ASP A 549 -2.67 -29.94 3.78
N ALA A 550 -2.18 -31.01 4.41
CA ALA A 550 -1.00 -30.95 5.28
C ALA A 550 0.22 -30.27 4.63
N ALA A 551 0.44 -30.49 3.34
CA ALA A 551 1.57 -29.91 2.60
C ALA A 551 1.59 -28.38 2.59
N PHE A 552 0.42 -27.72 2.51
CA PHE A 552 0.33 -26.26 2.58
C PHE A 552 0.77 -25.74 3.96
N TYR A 553 0.25 -26.34 5.03
CA TYR A 553 0.57 -25.95 6.40
C TYR A 553 2.02 -26.25 6.79
N GLU A 554 2.56 -27.40 6.35
CA GLU A 554 3.98 -27.70 6.50
C GLU A 554 4.87 -26.68 5.77
N THR A 555 4.45 -26.24 4.58
CA THR A 555 5.14 -25.19 3.82
C THR A 555 5.09 -23.86 4.57
N LYS A 556 3.97 -23.50 5.19
CA LYS A 556 3.84 -22.32 6.04
C LYS A 556 4.77 -22.36 7.24
N LEU A 557 4.85 -23.50 7.94
CA LEU A 557 5.78 -23.68 9.05
C LEU A 557 7.24 -23.56 8.59
N ALA A 558 7.61 -24.19 7.47
CA ALA A 558 8.97 -24.10 6.92
C ALA A 558 9.34 -22.66 6.53
N THR A 559 8.42 -21.93 5.92
CA THR A 559 8.63 -20.54 5.49
C THR A 559 8.73 -19.59 6.69
N GLY A 560 7.88 -19.78 7.70
CA GLY A 560 7.94 -19.02 8.94
C GLY A 560 9.24 -19.23 9.70
N ARG A 561 9.70 -20.49 9.83
CA ARG A 561 11.03 -20.81 10.41
C ARG A 561 12.15 -20.09 9.68
N TYR A 562 12.11 -20.05 8.34
CA TYR A 562 13.08 -19.33 7.55
C TYR A 562 13.08 -17.84 7.90
N TYR A 563 11.92 -17.19 7.94
CA TYR A 563 11.82 -15.77 8.30
C TYR A 563 12.43 -15.48 9.68
N MET A 564 12.02 -16.27 10.68
CA MET A 564 12.50 -16.15 12.06
C MET A 564 14.02 -16.28 12.17
N ALA A 565 14.61 -17.19 11.40
CA ALA A 565 16.04 -17.47 11.46
C ALA A 565 16.90 -16.58 10.56
N ARG A 566 16.36 -16.04 9.46
CA ARG A 566 17.14 -15.37 8.40
C ARG A 566 16.81 -13.92 8.15
N ARG A 567 15.57 -13.48 8.41
CA ARG A 567 15.16 -12.09 8.21
C ARG A 567 15.03 -11.33 9.52
N LEU A 568 14.34 -11.93 10.50
CA LEU A 568 14.10 -11.31 11.80
C LEU A 568 15.38 -10.85 12.54
N PRO A 569 16.54 -11.53 12.45
CA PRO A 569 17.77 -11.05 13.09
C PRO A 569 18.28 -9.68 12.61
N ALA A 570 17.74 -9.15 11.51
CA ALA A 570 18.00 -7.77 11.06
C ALA A 570 17.61 -6.73 12.12
N THR A 571 16.75 -7.05 13.09
CA THR A 571 16.44 -6.13 14.21
C THR A 571 17.69 -5.71 14.97
N LYS A 572 18.69 -6.58 15.10
CA LYS A 572 19.95 -6.28 15.77
C LYS A 572 20.81 -5.28 15.00
N LEU A 573 20.80 -5.37 13.66
CA LEU A 573 21.48 -4.40 12.80
C LEU A 573 20.86 -3.01 12.99
N HIS A 574 19.54 -2.92 12.88
CA HIS A 574 18.82 -1.66 13.02
C HIS A 574 18.98 -1.07 14.43
N LEU A 575 18.91 -1.90 15.48
CA LEU A 575 19.15 -1.44 16.85
C LEU A 575 20.54 -0.83 17.01
N ALA A 576 21.59 -1.50 16.51
CA ALA A 576 22.95 -0.98 16.59
C ALA A 576 23.13 0.36 15.86
N ARG A 577 22.45 0.55 14.71
CA ARG A 577 22.45 1.83 13.97
C ARG A 577 21.73 2.93 14.75
N ILE A 578 20.61 2.62 15.40
CA ILE A 578 19.88 3.56 16.26
C ILE A 578 20.73 3.99 17.46
N GLU A 579 21.34 3.02 18.17
CA GLU A 579 22.13 3.28 19.38
C GLU A 579 23.44 4.03 19.11
N SER A 580 23.90 4.10 17.85
CA SER A 580 25.06 4.92 17.46
C SER A 580 24.83 6.43 17.58
N GLY A 581 23.57 6.87 17.68
CA GLY A 581 23.20 8.26 17.91
C GLY A 581 23.38 9.19 16.70
N ALA A 582 23.16 10.49 16.92
CA ALA A 582 23.18 11.50 15.88
C ALA A 582 24.58 11.94 15.50
N ASP A 583 25.54 11.87 16.42
CA ASP A 583 26.90 12.41 16.22
C ASP A 583 27.53 11.89 14.93
N THR A 584 27.36 10.60 14.62
CA THR A 584 27.89 9.99 13.39
C THR A 584 27.20 10.53 12.12
N VAL A 585 25.90 10.82 12.19
CA VAL A 585 25.08 11.26 11.05
C VAL A 585 25.24 12.76 10.79
N MET A 586 25.35 13.54 11.86
CA MET A 586 25.37 15.01 11.80
C MET A 586 26.78 15.60 11.84
N ALA A 587 27.84 14.77 11.90
CA ALA A 587 29.22 15.23 12.03
C ALA A 587 29.75 15.98 10.81
N LEU A 588 29.29 15.65 9.60
CA LEU A 588 29.83 16.22 8.37
C LEU A 588 29.11 17.53 8.03
N ASP A 589 29.87 18.61 7.85
CA ASP A 589 29.33 19.88 7.37
C ASP A 589 28.76 19.73 5.95
N ALA A 590 27.71 20.49 5.65
CA ALA A 590 27.00 20.37 4.38
C ALA A 590 27.88 20.60 3.13
N GLU A 591 28.92 21.44 3.23
CA GLU A 591 29.84 21.71 2.11
C GLU A 591 30.80 20.54 1.80
N ALA A 592 30.89 19.55 2.69
CA ALA A 592 31.81 18.43 2.57
C ALA A 592 31.19 17.14 2.00
N PHE A 593 29.92 17.18 1.58
CA PHE A 593 29.20 16.06 0.95
C PHE A 593 29.38 15.98 -0.57
#